data_AF-A0AAE9AXE1-F1
#
_entry.id   AF-A0AAE9AXE1-F1
#
_cell.length_a   1.000
_cell.length_b   1.000
_cell.length_c   1.000
_cell.angle_alpha   90.00
_cell.angle_beta   90.00
_cell.angle_gamma   90.00
#
_symmetry.space_group_name_H-M   'P 1'
#
loop_
_entity.id
_entity.type
_entity.pdbx_description
1 polymer ?
#
loop_
_entity_poly.entity_id
_entity_poly.type
_entity_poly.pdbx_seq_one_letter_code
_entity_poly.pdbx_strand_id
1 'polypeptide(L)'
;MAQDDMVGASYGQLRDAAIGVLDAVSELETPSPRLDAAFRDLRAALSGGAPPESAPEPAVPDPFEHALAARRYVGRRAEPISLPQRAAELRRRLDEDRGLDERPLGEPERNVVVTELRAMIVAGLLEELAARLSPGAAFGPGRSGEELAGLATELAKELLAQTFLGE
;
A
#
# COMPACT_ATOMS: atom_id res chain seq x y z
N MET A 1 8.34 -26.78 -13.62
CA MET A 1 8.53 -26.25 -12.26
C MET A 1 9.94 -25.64 -12.15
N ALA A 2 10.33 -24.74 -13.05
CA ALA A 2 11.75 -24.38 -13.20
C ALA A 2 12.02 -22.95 -13.69
N GLN A 3 11.14 -22.35 -14.49
CA GLN A 3 11.37 -21.01 -15.05
C GLN A 3 10.62 -19.92 -14.25
N ASP A 4 9.35 -20.16 -13.89
CA ASP A 4 8.57 -19.23 -13.07
C ASP A 4 9.16 -19.03 -11.67
N ASP A 5 9.68 -20.10 -11.06
CA ASP A 5 10.31 -20.03 -9.73
C ASP A 5 11.62 -19.22 -9.75
N MET A 6 12.39 -19.29 -10.84
CA MET A 6 13.61 -18.47 -11.01
C MET A 6 13.28 -17.00 -11.25
N VAL A 7 12.23 -16.70 -12.03
CA VAL A 7 11.77 -15.34 -12.26
C VAL A 7 11.24 -14.73 -10.96
N GLY A 8 10.49 -15.51 -10.16
CA GLY A 8 10.01 -15.10 -8.84
C GLY A 8 11.15 -14.79 -7.86
N ALA A 9 12.17 -15.65 -7.79
CA ALA A 9 13.32 -15.45 -6.93
C ALA A 9 14.14 -14.19 -7.32
N SER A 10 14.35 -13.97 -8.62
CA SER A 10 15.03 -12.77 -9.13
C SER A 10 14.24 -11.49 -8.83
N TYR A 11 12.91 -11.54 -8.99
CA TYR A 11 12.03 -10.42 -8.66
C TYR A 11 12.05 -10.09 -7.16
N GLY A 12 12.05 -11.12 -6.30
CA GLY A 12 12.18 -10.95 -4.85
C GLY A 12 13.47 -10.25 -4.44
N GLN A 13 14.62 -10.69 -4.99
CA GLN A 13 15.91 -10.05 -4.72
C GLN A 13 15.96 -8.59 -5.18
N LEU A 14 15.42 -8.29 -6.36
CA LEU A 14 15.35 -6.93 -6.87
C LEU A 14 14.46 -6.04 -5.98
N ARG A 15 13.34 -6.59 -5.52
CA ARG A 15 12.39 -5.92 -4.62
C ARG A 15 13.04 -5.61 -3.27
N ASP A 16 13.70 -6.57 -2.66
CA ASP A 16 14.40 -6.39 -1.37
C ASP A 16 15.47 -5.29 -1.48
N ALA A 17 16.27 -5.32 -2.55
CA ALA A 17 17.30 -4.31 -2.79
C ALA A 17 16.71 -2.91 -3.04
N ALA A 18 15.58 -2.82 -3.75
CA ALA A 18 14.88 -1.56 -3.97
C ALA A 18 14.29 -0.99 -2.66
N ILE A 19 13.74 -1.85 -1.79
CA ILE A 19 13.25 -1.47 -0.46
C ILE A 19 14.37 -0.88 0.39
N GLY A 20 15.56 -1.50 0.37
CA GLY A 20 16.73 -0.98 1.07
C GLY A 20 17.13 0.44 0.63
N VAL A 21 17.00 0.76 -0.66
CA VAL A 21 17.24 2.13 -1.16
C VAL A 21 16.18 3.11 -0.64
N LEU A 22 14.90 2.75 -0.70
CA LEU A 22 13.81 3.62 -0.23
C LEU A 22 13.91 3.94 1.26
N ASP A 23 14.29 2.96 2.08
CA ASP A 23 14.54 3.13 3.51
C ASP A 23 15.71 4.08 3.76
N ALA A 24 16.85 3.84 3.09
CA ALA A 24 18.03 4.68 3.21
C ALA A 24 17.80 6.13 2.76
N VAL A 25 16.94 6.36 1.75
CA VAL A 25 16.58 7.71 1.28
C VAL A 25 15.72 8.46 2.31
N SER A 26 14.85 7.75 3.03
CA SER A 26 13.91 8.34 3.99
C SER A 26 14.61 8.94 5.22
N GLU A 27 15.88 8.61 5.45
CA GLU A 27 16.70 9.08 6.56
C GLU A 27 17.74 10.16 6.17
N LEU A 28 17.72 10.66 4.93
CA LEU A 28 18.74 11.59 4.44
C LEU A 28 18.51 13.03 4.92
N GLU A 29 19.26 13.45 5.94
CA GLU A 29 19.58 14.87 6.17
C GLU A 29 20.97 15.25 5.59
N THR A 30 21.83 14.26 5.29
CA THR A 30 23.20 14.43 4.72
C THR A 30 23.60 13.21 3.88
N PRO A 31 24.62 13.29 2.99
CA PRO A 31 25.13 12.14 2.24
C PRO A 31 25.49 10.99 3.18
N SER A 32 24.81 9.85 3.01
CA SER A 32 24.89 8.73 3.94
C SER A 32 25.60 7.53 3.29
N PRO A 33 26.63 6.94 3.92
CA PRO A 33 27.25 5.71 3.44
C PRO A 33 26.26 4.52 3.37
N ARG A 34 25.12 4.62 4.07
CA ARG A 34 24.01 3.65 4.00
C ARG A 34 23.34 3.67 2.62
N LEU A 35 23.14 4.87 2.05
CA LEU A 35 22.56 5.03 0.72
C LEU A 35 23.48 4.46 -0.37
N ASP A 36 24.79 4.72 -0.25
CA ASP A 36 25.80 4.18 -1.17
C ASP A 36 25.89 2.64 -1.10
N ALA A 37 25.68 2.05 0.08
CA ALA A 37 25.55 0.60 0.22
C ALA A 37 24.27 0.09 -0.46
N ALA A 38 23.13 0.70 -0.19
CA ALA A 38 21.85 0.30 -0.79
C ALA A 38 21.86 0.37 -2.33
N PHE A 39 22.46 1.40 -2.92
CA PHE A 39 22.60 1.49 -4.39
C PHE A 39 23.53 0.41 -4.97
N ARG A 40 24.57 0.00 -4.23
CA ARG A 40 25.44 -1.12 -4.65
C ARG A 40 24.68 -2.44 -4.62
N ASP A 41 23.86 -2.67 -3.60
CA ASP A 41 23.04 -3.88 -3.48
C ASP A 41 21.98 -3.93 -4.59
N LEU A 42 21.32 -2.81 -4.89
CA LEU A 42 20.40 -2.70 -6.02
C LEU A 42 21.09 -3.00 -7.36
N ARG A 43 22.30 -2.46 -7.56
CA ARG A 43 23.09 -2.73 -8.77
C ARG A 43 23.50 -4.20 -8.89
N ALA A 44 23.85 -4.84 -7.77
CA ALA A 44 24.17 -6.27 -7.74
C ALA A 44 22.95 -7.10 -8.13
N ALA A 45 21.77 -6.83 -7.54
CA ALA A 45 20.52 -7.51 -7.88
C ALA A 45 20.15 -7.34 -9.37
N LEU A 46 20.26 -6.12 -9.92
CA LEU A 46 20.04 -5.86 -11.36
C LEU A 46 21.01 -6.61 -12.28
N SER A 47 22.21 -6.92 -11.79
CA SER A 47 23.23 -7.64 -12.56
C SER A 47 23.18 -9.16 -12.37
N GLY A 48 22.23 -9.67 -11.57
CA GLY A 48 22.15 -11.09 -11.20
C GLY A 48 23.22 -11.55 -10.21
N GLY A 49 23.88 -10.61 -9.53
CA GLY A 49 24.84 -10.90 -8.47
C GLY A 49 24.14 -11.17 -7.14
N ALA A 50 24.70 -12.06 -6.33
CA ALA A 50 24.23 -12.27 -4.97
C ALA A 50 24.49 -11.01 -4.13
N PRO A 51 23.53 -10.53 -3.34
CA PRO A 51 23.77 -9.43 -2.41
C PRO A 51 24.87 -9.85 -1.41
N PRO A 52 25.76 -8.92 -1.02
CA PRO A 52 26.70 -9.19 0.06
C PRO A 52 25.93 -9.53 1.35
N GLU A 53 26.44 -10.46 2.16
CA GLU A 53 25.89 -10.81 3.48
C GLU A 53 25.97 -9.59 4.41
N SER A 54 25.00 -8.69 4.31
CA SER A 54 24.79 -7.62 5.27
C SER A 54 24.10 -8.19 6.51
N ALA A 55 24.54 -7.75 7.69
CA ALA A 55 23.99 -8.16 8.98
C ALA A 55 22.45 -7.96 9.01
N PRO A 56 21.70 -8.74 9.81
CA PRO A 56 20.25 -8.64 9.87
C PRO A 56 19.84 -7.31 10.53
N GLU A 57 19.68 -6.26 9.71
CA GLU A 57 18.89 -5.10 10.10
C GLU A 57 17.43 -5.54 10.31
N PRO A 58 16.66 -4.88 11.21
CA PRO A 58 15.24 -5.15 11.32
C PRO A 58 14.59 -4.97 9.95
N ALA A 59 13.98 -6.03 9.43
CA ALA A 59 13.41 -6.04 8.09
C ALA A 59 12.42 -4.87 7.92
N VAL A 60 12.74 -3.97 7.00
CA VAL A 60 11.86 -2.89 6.59
C VAL A 60 10.58 -3.53 6.04
N PRO A 61 9.39 -3.13 6.51
CA PRO A 61 8.15 -3.70 6.01
C PRO A 61 8.04 -3.50 4.51
N ASP A 62 7.91 -4.61 3.80
CA ASP A 62 7.82 -4.59 2.36
C ASP A 62 6.53 -3.88 1.90
N PRO A 63 6.62 -2.76 1.15
CA PRO A 63 5.46 -1.96 0.75
C PRO A 63 4.49 -2.67 -0.20
N PHE A 64 4.91 -3.75 -0.88
CA PHE A 64 3.96 -4.54 -1.70
C PHE A 64 3.33 -5.70 -0.92
N GLU A 65 3.77 -5.98 0.32
CA GLU A 65 3.09 -6.93 1.22
C GLU A 65 2.35 -6.21 2.36
N HIS A 66 2.82 -5.04 2.79
CA HIS A 66 2.40 -4.38 4.02
C HIS A 66 1.99 -2.92 3.81
N ALA A 67 1.01 -2.48 4.58
CA ALA A 67 0.62 -1.09 4.67
C ALA A 67 1.64 -0.28 5.48
N LEU A 68 2.35 0.66 4.84
CA LEU A 68 3.33 1.51 5.52
C LEU A 68 2.69 2.52 6.49
N ALA A 69 1.47 2.97 6.19
CA ALA A 69 0.75 3.98 6.97
C ALA A 69 -0.03 3.41 8.17
N ALA A 70 -0.06 2.08 8.34
CA ALA A 70 -0.86 1.44 9.38
C ALA A 70 -0.03 0.38 10.13
N ARG A 71 -0.12 0.40 11.47
CA ARG A 71 0.54 -0.57 12.34
C ARG A 71 -0.44 -1.12 13.35
N ARG A 72 -0.33 -2.39 13.65
CA ARG A 72 -1.10 -3.04 14.71
C ARG A 72 -0.27 -3.05 15.99
N TYR A 73 -0.84 -2.61 17.10
CA TYR A 73 -0.15 -2.68 18.38
C TYR A 73 -0.56 -3.95 19.13
N VAL A 74 0.41 -4.82 19.39
CA VAL A 74 0.27 -6.02 20.22
C VAL A 74 1.06 -5.78 21.50
N GLY A 75 0.35 -5.47 22.59
CA GLY A 75 0.97 -4.97 23.82
C GLY A 75 1.68 -3.64 23.58
N ARG A 76 3.02 -3.63 23.67
CA ARG A 76 3.86 -2.44 23.41
C ARG A 76 4.61 -2.51 22.07
N ARG A 77 4.37 -3.53 21.24
CA ARG A 77 5.06 -3.71 19.96
C ARG A 77 4.15 -3.28 18.81
N ALA A 78 4.71 -2.51 17.87
CA ALA A 78 4.06 -2.17 16.62
C ALA A 78 4.44 -3.21 15.57
N GLU A 79 3.46 -3.95 15.07
CA GLU A 79 3.60 -4.97 14.04
C GLU A 79 3.07 -4.44 12.70
N PRO A 80 3.74 -4.73 11.57
CA PRO A 80 3.23 -4.39 10.24
C PRO A 80 1.87 -5.05 9.98
N ILE A 81 1.00 -4.35 9.24
CA ILE A 81 -0.27 -4.90 8.78
C ILE A 81 -0.13 -5.27 7.31
N SER A 82 -0.43 -6.51 6.94
CA SER A 82 -0.43 -6.90 5.53
C SER A 82 -1.53 -6.19 4.74
N LEU A 83 -1.34 -6.00 3.43
CA LEU A 83 -2.35 -5.35 2.58
C LEU A 83 -3.71 -6.06 2.58
N PRO A 84 -3.80 -7.41 2.53
CA PRO A 84 -5.09 -8.10 2.68
C PRO A 84 -5.74 -7.88 4.05
N GLN A 85 -4.96 -7.93 5.14
CA GLN A 85 -5.49 -7.62 6.47
C GLN A 85 -6.01 -6.18 6.55
N ARG A 86 -5.32 -5.24 5.89
CA ARG A 86 -5.76 -3.85 5.84
C ARG A 86 -7.06 -3.70 5.05
N ALA A 87 -7.20 -4.39 3.93
CA ALA A 87 -8.44 -4.42 3.16
C ALA A 87 -9.61 -4.96 3.99
N ALA A 88 -9.42 -6.08 4.70
CA ALA A 88 -10.42 -6.66 5.57
C ALA A 88 -10.82 -5.73 6.73
N GLU A 89 -9.87 -5.04 7.35
CA GLU A 89 -10.15 -4.06 8.42
C GLU A 89 -10.97 -2.88 7.89
N LEU A 90 -10.61 -2.35 6.72
CA LEU A 90 -11.33 -1.25 6.10
C LEU A 90 -12.75 -1.66 5.69
N ARG A 91 -12.92 -2.83 5.09
CA ARG A 91 -14.24 -3.36 4.72
C ARG A 91 -15.13 -3.52 5.95
N ARG A 92 -14.63 -4.15 7.02
CA ARG A 92 -15.38 -4.25 8.28
C ARG A 92 -15.80 -2.88 8.82
N ARG A 93 -14.90 -1.88 8.78
CA ARG A 93 -15.23 -0.52 9.25
C ARG A 93 -16.29 0.18 8.40
N LEU A 94 -16.34 -0.11 7.10
CA LEU A 94 -17.38 0.39 6.21
C LEU A 94 -18.70 -0.33 6.45
N ASP A 95 -18.67 -1.64 6.66
CA ASP A 95 -19.86 -2.45 6.99
C ASP A 95 -20.46 -2.07 8.35
N GLU A 96 -19.61 -1.66 9.31
CA GLU A 96 -20.00 -1.14 10.62
C GLU A 96 -20.36 0.36 10.58
N ASP A 97 -20.21 1.03 9.43
CA ASP A 97 -20.55 2.44 9.34
C ASP A 97 -22.06 2.62 9.41
N ARG A 98 -22.45 3.74 10.01
CA ARG A 98 -23.85 4.07 10.26
C ARG A 98 -24.55 4.50 8.99
N GLY A 99 -25.87 4.31 8.94
CA GLY A 99 -26.70 4.90 7.90
C GLY A 99 -26.64 6.44 7.91
N LEU A 100 -26.87 7.08 6.76
CA LEU A 100 -26.87 8.54 6.60
C LEU A 100 -27.80 9.25 7.61
N ASP A 101 -28.92 8.63 7.97
CA ASP A 101 -29.89 9.22 8.90
C ASP A 101 -29.79 8.64 10.33
N GLU A 102 -28.86 7.72 10.57
CA GLU A 102 -28.69 7.10 11.87
C GLU A 102 -27.94 8.03 12.84
N ARG A 103 -28.69 8.59 13.79
CA ARG A 103 -28.14 9.34 14.91
C ARG A 103 -28.86 9.03 16.23
N PRO A 104 -28.13 9.01 17.36
CA PRO A 104 -28.75 9.02 18.68
C PRO A 104 -29.63 10.26 18.86
N LEU A 105 -30.74 10.10 19.58
CA LEU A 105 -31.69 11.18 19.82
C LEU A 105 -31.01 12.34 20.56
N GLY A 106 -31.09 13.55 20.00
CA GLY A 106 -30.52 14.76 20.61
C GLY A 106 -29.07 15.08 20.23
N GLU A 107 -28.41 14.25 19.43
CA GLU A 107 -27.08 14.55 18.91
C GLU A 107 -27.13 15.38 17.61
N PRO A 108 -26.12 16.25 17.36
CA PRO A 108 -26.05 17.01 16.12
C PRO A 108 -25.88 16.08 14.92
N GLU A 109 -26.30 16.56 13.75
CA GLU A 109 -25.99 15.88 12.50
C GLU A 109 -24.47 15.79 12.33
N ARG A 110 -23.99 14.60 11.98
CA ARG A 110 -22.56 14.32 11.82
C ARG A 110 -22.23 13.90 10.38
N ASN A 111 -23.16 14.11 9.45
CA ASN A 111 -22.94 13.85 8.03
C ASN A 111 -21.99 14.90 7.48
N VAL A 112 -20.97 14.43 6.74
CA VAL A 112 -20.04 15.31 6.07
C VAL A 112 -20.57 15.55 4.67
N VAL A 113 -20.97 16.79 4.38
CA VAL A 113 -21.38 17.17 3.03
C VAL A 113 -20.12 17.33 2.17
N VAL A 114 -20.01 16.47 1.15
CA VAL A 114 -18.94 16.52 0.15
C VAL A 114 -19.51 17.16 -1.10
N THR A 115 -18.81 18.18 -1.63
CA THR A 115 -19.20 18.77 -2.91
C THR A 115 -18.87 17.81 -4.04
N GLU A 116 -19.61 17.90 -5.14
CA GLU A 116 -19.42 17.07 -6.31
C GLU A 116 -17.98 17.06 -6.83
N LEU A 117 -17.37 18.24 -7.02
CA LEU A 117 -15.97 18.33 -7.44
C LEU A 117 -15.02 17.59 -6.47
N ARG A 118 -15.30 17.63 -5.16
CA ARG A 118 -14.48 16.90 -4.19
C ARG A 118 -14.71 15.39 -4.29
N ALA A 119 -15.94 14.93 -4.49
CA ALA A 119 -16.24 13.52 -4.70
C ALA A 119 -15.50 12.99 -5.95
N MET A 120 -15.50 13.73 -7.06
CA MET A 120 -14.76 13.39 -8.27
C MET A 120 -13.24 13.30 -8.04
N ILE A 121 -12.66 14.27 -7.31
CA ILE A 121 -11.22 14.25 -6.99
C ILE A 121 -10.89 13.01 -6.14
N VAL A 122 -11.68 12.73 -5.11
CA VAL A 122 -11.46 11.57 -4.24
C VAL A 122 -11.60 10.27 -5.02
N ALA A 123 -12.61 10.15 -5.89
CA ALA A 123 -12.78 8.99 -6.74
C ALA A 123 -11.58 8.77 -7.68
N GLY A 124 -11.10 9.82 -8.34
CA GLY A 124 -9.91 9.73 -9.21
C GLY A 124 -8.66 9.29 -8.46
N LEU A 125 -8.46 9.77 -7.22
CA LEU A 125 -7.36 9.31 -6.37
C LEU A 125 -7.50 7.84 -5.96
N LEU A 126 -8.74 7.37 -5.73
CA LEU A 126 -9.02 5.97 -5.42
C LEU A 126 -8.80 5.05 -6.63
N GLU A 127 -9.15 5.49 -7.84
CA GLU A 127 -8.84 4.76 -9.08
C GLU A 127 -7.33 4.67 -9.33
N GLU A 128 -6.60 5.77 -9.12
CA GLU A 128 -5.15 5.79 -9.22
C GLU A 128 -4.50 4.85 -8.18
N LEU A 129 -5.02 4.85 -6.95
CA LEU A 129 -4.59 3.91 -5.91
C LEU A 129 -4.87 2.46 -6.31
N ALA A 130 -6.06 2.16 -6.82
CA ALA A 130 -6.42 0.82 -7.28
C ALA A 130 -5.50 0.36 -8.42
N ALA A 131 -5.20 1.23 -9.38
CA ALA A 131 -4.28 0.94 -10.47
C ALA A 131 -2.85 0.67 -9.97
N ARG A 132 -2.39 1.40 -8.94
CA ARG A 132 -1.07 1.19 -8.32
C ARG A 132 -0.97 -0.07 -7.47
N LEU A 133 -2.09 -0.56 -6.94
CA LEU A 133 -2.15 -1.77 -6.10
C LEU A 133 -2.47 -3.04 -6.90
N SER A 134 -3.01 -2.89 -8.11
CA SER A 134 -3.32 -4.02 -8.98
C SER A 134 -2.03 -4.65 -9.54
N PRO A 135 -2.00 -5.98 -9.74
CA PRO A 135 -0.87 -6.63 -10.39
C PRO A 135 -0.59 -5.98 -11.75
N GLY A 136 0.66 -5.59 -11.99
CA GLY A 136 1.03 -4.88 -13.21
C GLY A 136 2.32 -4.09 -13.07
N ALA A 137 2.54 -3.15 -13.99
CA ALA A 137 3.81 -2.41 -14.08
C ALA A 137 4.15 -1.60 -12.82
N ALA A 138 3.15 -1.14 -12.06
CA ALA A 138 3.35 -0.33 -10.85
C ALA A 138 3.57 -1.17 -9.58
N PHE A 139 2.89 -2.31 -9.45
CA PHE A 139 2.91 -3.16 -8.25
C PHE A 139 3.72 -4.45 -8.40
N GLY A 140 4.14 -4.77 -9.63
CA GLY A 140 4.72 -6.06 -9.96
C GLY A 140 3.69 -7.18 -10.14
N PRO A 141 4.15 -8.44 -10.27
CA PRO A 141 3.29 -9.61 -10.42
C PRO A 141 2.62 -10.05 -9.11
N GLY A 142 2.92 -9.41 -7.98
CA GLY A 142 2.36 -9.75 -6.67
C GLY A 142 0.86 -9.50 -6.61
N ARG A 143 0.14 -10.36 -5.88
CA ARG A 143 -1.32 -10.32 -5.75
C ARG A 143 -1.81 -9.73 -4.43
N SER A 144 -0.88 -9.39 -3.52
CA SER A 144 -1.20 -8.95 -2.16
C SER A 144 -1.99 -7.64 -2.10
N GLY A 145 -1.94 -6.81 -3.16
CA GLY A 145 -2.72 -5.58 -3.28
C GLY A 145 -4.14 -5.74 -3.85
N GLU A 146 -4.50 -6.91 -4.39
CA GLU A 146 -5.75 -7.08 -5.17
C GLU A 146 -7.02 -6.75 -4.37
N GLU A 147 -7.11 -7.22 -3.13
CA GLU A 147 -8.29 -6.96 -2.30
C GLU A 147 -8.47 -5.46 -1.99
N LEU A 148 -7.36 -4.77 -1.74
CA LEU A 148 -7.36 -3.34 -1.46
C LEU A 148 -7.63 -2.51 -2.72
N ALA A 149 -7.11 -2.96 -3.87
CA ALA A 149 -7.42 -2.38 -5.17
C ALA A 149 -8.92 -2.52 -5.52
N GLY A 150 -9.49 -3.69 -5.24
CA GLY A 150 -10.93 -3.94 -5.40
C GLY A 150 -11.76 -2.99 -4.52
N LEU A 151 -11.43 -2.88 -3.24
CA LEU A 151 -12.13 -1.97 -2.32
C LEU A 151 -12.02 -0.50 -2.76
N ALA A 152 -10.84 -0.05 -3.17
CA ALA A 152 -10.66 1.31 -3.68
C ALA A 152 -11.49 1.57 -4.95
N THR A 153 -11.57 0.57 -5.85
CA THR A 153 -12.40 0.63 -7.05
C THR A 153 -13.90 0.71 -6.71
N GLU A 154 -14.36 -0.08 -5.75
CA GLU A 154 -15.75 -0.07 -5.27
C GLU A 154 -16.13 1.33 -4.73
N LEU A 155 -15.31 1.87 -3.82
CA LEU A 155 -15.52 3.20 -3.25
C LEU A 155 -15.47 4.34 -4.28
N ALA A 156 -14.57 4.25 -5.26
CA ALA A 156 -14.50 5.23 -6.34
C ALA A 156 -15.81 5.27 -7.14
N LYS A 157 -16.36 4.09 -7.48
CA LYS A 157 -17.63 3.97 -8.19
C LYS A 157 -18.80 4.50 -7.37
N GLU A 158 -18.85 4.17 -6.09
CA GLU A 158 -19.89 4.67 -5.18
C GLU A 158 -19.89 6.21 -5.08
N LEU A 159 -18.71 6.82 -4.99
CA LEU A 159 -18.59 8.27 -4.98
C LEU A 159 -19.02 8.91 -6.31
N LEU A 160 -18.60 8.34 -7.44
CA LEU A 160 -18.98 8.85 -8.77
C LEU A 160 -20.47 8.68 -9.05
N ALA A 161 -21.11 7.63 -8.54
CA ALA A 161 -22.55 7.42 -8.63
C ALA A 161 -23.36 8.53 -7.92
N GLN A 162 -22.75 9.26 -6.99
CA GLN A 162 -23.36 10.41 -6.32
C GLN A 162 -23.06 11.75 -7.03
N THR A 163 -22.46 11.71 -8.23
CA THR A 163 -22.15 12.86 -9.07
C THR A 163 -22.85 12.75 -10.43
N PHE A 164 -22.85 13.81 -11.23
CA PHE A 164 -23.39 13.80 -12.60
C PHE A 164 -22.71 12.80 -13.54
N LEU A 165 -21.53 12.25 -13.19
CA LEU A 165 -20.86 11.20 -13.97
C LEU A 165 -21.44 9.80 -13.74
N GLY A 166 -22.36 9.65 -12.79
CA GLY A 166 -23.03 8.40 -12.46
C GLY A 166 -24.27 8.08 -13.29
N GLU A 167 -24.67 8.95 -14.22
CA GLU A 167 -25.79 8.76 -15.16
C GLU A 167 -25.39 8.02 -16.44
#